data_AF-A0A429AJG1-F1
#
_entry.id   AF-A0A429AJG1-F1
#
_cell.length_a   1.000
_cell.length_b   1.000
_cell.length_c   1.000
_cell.angle_alpha   90.00
_cell.angle_beta   90.00
_cell.angle_gamma   90.00
#
_symmetry.space_group_name_H-M   'P 1'
#
loop_
_entity.id
_entity.type
_entity.pdbx_description
1 polymer ?
#
loop_
_entity_poly.entity_id
_entity_poly.type
_entity_poly.pdbx_seq_one_letter_code
_entity_poly.pdbx_strand_id
1 'polypeptide(L)' 'MTPEDELHALDLLQTDALLDAVARGRARDSSDPAVRLLGALLDDVSESEVVPEVDQRRSSVSMTPST' A
#
# COMPACT_ATOMS: atom_id res chain seq x y z
N MET A 1 23.31 26.95 5.83
CA MET A 1 22.30 26.43 4.90
C MET A 1 22.71 26.91 3.54
N THR A 2 23.04 26.00 2.62
CA THR A 2 23.45 26.33 1.26
C THR A 2 22.24 26.39 0.34
N PRO A 3 22.33 27.08 -0.81
CA PRO A 3 21.23 27.11 -1.78
C PRO A 3 20.85 25.71 -2.30
N GLU A 4 21.81 24.78 -2.40
CA GLU A 4 21.47 23.39 -2.71
C GLU A 4 20.66 22.68 -1.61
N ASP A 5 20.91 22.99 -0.33
CA ASP A 5 20.11 22.46 0.79
C ASP A 5 18.65 22.96 0.72
N GLU A 6 18.44 24.22 0.34
CA GLU A 6 17.10 24.82 0.22
C GLU A 6 16.29 24.20 -0.92
N LEU A 7 16.93 23.96 -2.07
CA LEU A 7 16.29 23.26 -3.20
C LEU A 7 15.91 21.83 -2.83
N HIS A 8 16.77 21.12 -2.09
CA HIS A 8 16.48 19.77 -1.65
C HIS A 8 15.32 19.75 -0.63
N ALA A 9 15.26 20.71 0.28
CA ALA A 9 14.15 20.84 1.22
C ALA A 9 12.81 21.09 0.51
N LEU A 10 12.81 21.86 -0.59
CA LEU A 10 11.61 22.08 -1.40
C LEU A 10 11.14 20.80 -2.11
N ASP A 11 12.07 20.02 -2.66
CA ASP A 11 11.78 18.74 -3.31
C ASP A 11 11.16 17.73 -2.32
N LEU A 12 11.68 17.68 -1.10
CA LEU A 12 11.12 16.86 -0.03
C LEU A 12 9.70 17.31 0.35
N LEU A 13 9.44 18.62 0.43
CA LEU A 13 8.11 19.16 0.73
C LEU A 13 7.10 18.82 -0.37
N GLN A 14 7.52 18.88 -1.64
CA GLN A 14 6.67 18.50 -2.78
C GLN A 14 6.35 17.00 -2.75
N THR A 15 7.36 16.18 -2.43
CA THR A 15 7.19 14.74 -2.28
C THR A 15 6.21 14.40 -1.15
N ASP A 16 6.35 15.05 0.00
CA ASP A 16 5.46 14.84 1.15
C ASP A 16 4.01 15.21 0.82
N ALA A 17 3.80 16.36 0.16
CA ALA A 17 2.48 16.78 -0.29
C ALA A 17 1.84 15.79 -1.29
N LEU A 18 2.64 15.20 -2.17
CA LEU A 18 2.19 14.17 -3.09
C LEU A 18 1.78 12.89 -2.34
N LEU A 19 2.61 12.41 -1.42
CA LEU A 19 2.33 11.23 -0.61
C LEU A 19 1.06 11.42 0.23
N ASP A 20 0.87 12.62 0.80
CA ASP A 20 -0.30 12.99 1.58
C ASP A 20 -1.59 13.10 0.71
N ALA A 21 -1.46 13.48 -0.56
CA ALA A 21 -2.57 13.45 -1.52
C ALA A 21 -2.95 12.01 -1.92
N VAL A 22 -1.95 11.14 -2.11
CA VAL A 22 -2.13 9.71 -2.39
C VAL A 22 -2.80 9.01 -1.21
N ALA A 23 -2.32 9.25 0.01
CA ALA A 23 -2.87 8.67 1.25
C ALA A 23 -4.35 9.05 1.48
N ARG A 24 -4.77 10.24 1.04
CA ARG A 24 -6.18 10.68 1.11
C ARG A 24 -7.05 10.24 -0.07
N GLY A 25 -6.51 9.44 -0.99
CA GLY A 25 -7.22 8.99 -2.19
C GLY A 25 -7.49 10.10 -3.21
N ARG A 26 -6.88 11.29 -3.06
CA ARG A 26 -7.09 12.44 -3.96
C ARG A 26 -6.35 12.31 -5.29
N ALA A 27 -5.43 11.35 -5.38
CA ALA A 27 -4.57 11.12 -6.54
C ALA A 27 -5.01 9.95 -7.42
N ARG A 28 -6.21 9.38 -7.19
CA ARG A 28 -6.71 8.17 -7.87
C ARG A 28 -6.89 8.35 -9.39
N ASP A 29 -7.26 9.56 -9.82
CA ASP A 29 -7.42 9.93 -11.24
C ASP A 29 -6.16 10.54 -11.86
N SER A 30 -5.00 10.36 -11.22
CA SER A 30 -3.73 10.87 -11.76
C SER A 30 -3.42 10.24 -13.12
N SER A 31 -2.96 11.07 -14.07
CA SER A 31 -2.44 10.59 -15.35
C SER A 31 -1.14 9.80 -15.17
N ASP A 32 -0.43 10.01 -14.07
CA ASP A 32 0.81 9.33 -13.75
C ASP A 32 0.53 7.86 -13.34
N PRO A 33 1.11 6.86 -14.04
CA PRO A 33 0.91 5.45 -13.72
C PRO A 33 1.50 5.06 -12.35
N ALA A 34 2.58 5.68 -11.89
CA ALA A 34 3.19 5.38 -10.59
C ALA A 34 2.26 5.81 -9.44
N VAL A 35 1.63 6.98 -9.58
CA VAL A 35 0.67 7.49 -8.60
C VAL A 35 -0.58 6.60 -8.52
N ARG A 36 -1.07 6.10 -9.67
CA ARG A 36 -2.18 5.13 -9.71
C ARG A 36 -1.82 3.80 -9.06
N LEU A 37 -0.62 3.29 -9.30
CA LEU A 37 -0.12 2.07 -8.66
C LEU A 37 -0.05 2.22 -7.14
N LEU A 38 0.50 3.34 -6.65
CA LEU A 38 0.57 3.65 -5.22
C LEU A 38 -0.83 3.68 -4.59
N GLY A 39 -1.80 4.34 -5.24
CA GLY A 39 -3.20 4.35 -4.78
C GLY A 39 -3.82 2.96 -4.71
N ALA A 40 -3.63 2.13 -5.75
CA ALA A 40 -4.16 0.76 -5.77
C ALA A 40 -3.56 -0.14 -4.68
N LEU A 41 -2.27 0.02 -4.36
CA LEU A 41 -1.62 -0.71 -3.27
C LEU A 41 -2.14 -0.30 -1.89
N LEU A 42 -2.44 0.99 -1.70
CA LEU A 42 -3.05 1.47 -0.45
C LEU A 42 -4.46 0.92 -0.26
N ASP A 43 -5.25 0.87 -1.35
CA ASP A 43 -6.58 0.27 -1.32
C ASP A 43 -6.50 -1.22 -0.92
N ASP A 44 -5.60 -2.00 -1.54
CA ASP A 44 -5.40 -3.43 -1.26
C ASP A 44 -5.00 -3.71 0.20
N VAL A 45 -4.06 -2.91 0.74
CA VAL A 45 -3.64 -3.03 2.15
C VAL A 45 -4.78 -2.66 3.10
N SER A 46 -5.54 -1.60 2.79
CA SER A 46 -6.67 -1.15 3.62
C SER A 46 -7.82 -2.17 3.63
N GLU A 47 -8.06 -2.85 2.51
CA GLU A 47 -9.04 -3.95 2.43
C GLU A 47 -8.56 -5.20 3.19
N SER A 48 -7.25 -5.45 3.22
CA SER A 48 -6.64 -6.58 3.94
C SER A 48 -6.72 -6.45 5.48
N GLU A 49 -6.81 -5.23 6.01
CA GLU A 49 -7.02 -5.00 7.45
C GLU A 49 -8.46 -5.31 7.92
N VAL A 50 -9.42 -5.45 7.00
CA VAL A 50 -10.75 -5.99 7.29
C VAL A 50 -10.66 -7.52 7.22
N VAL A 51 -10.22 -8.15 8.29
CA VAL A 51 -10.20 -9.62 8.40
C VAL A 51 -11.64 -10.15 8.52
N PRO A 52 -12.24 -10.85 7.53
CA PRO A 52 -13.16 -11.91 7.88
C PRO A 52 -12.30 -13.04 8.43
N GLU A 53 -12.67 -13.58 9.59
CA GLU A 53 -12.11 -14.83 10.12
C GLU A 53 -12.18 -15.90 9.01
N VAL A 54 -11.10 -16.06 8.24
CA VAL A 54 -10.97 -17.19 7.33
C VAL A 54 -10.67 -18.36 8.24
N ASP A 55 -11.77 -18.96 8.70
CA ASP A 55 -11.87 -20.21 9.40
C ASP A 55 -10.90 -21.19 8.71
N GLN A 56 -9.71 -21.33 9.28
CA GLN A 56 -8.66 -22.21 8.79
C GLN A 56 -9.19 -23.62 9.01
N ARG A 57 -9.98 -24.11 8.04
CA ARG A 57 -10.54 -25.46 8.04
C ARG A 57 -9.37 -26.42 8.19
N ARG A 58 -9.15 -26.85 9.43
CA ARG A 58 -8.18 -27.88 9.81
C ARG A 58 -8.65 -29.18 9.16
N SER A 59 -8.27 -29.39 7.90
CA SER A 59 -8.43 -30.68 7.23
C SER A 59 -7.44 -31.66 7.85
N SER A 60 -7.89 -32.39 8.87
CA SER A 60 -7.13 -33.50 9.45
C SER A 60 -7.23 -34.71 8.52
N VAL A 61 -6.29 -34.81 7.57
CA VAL A 61 -6.13 -36.05 6.78
C VAL A 61 -5.38 -37.06 7.65
N SER A 62 -6.12 -38.01 8.22
CA SER A 62 -5.56 -39.21 8.83
C SER A 62 -5.07 -40.13 7.71
N MET A 63 -3.75 -40.25 7.54
CA MET A 63 -3.17 -41.34 6.76
C MET A 63 -3.10 -42.58 7.67
N THR A 64 -4.05 -43.50 7.56
CA THR A 64 -3.82 -44.88 7.98
C THR A 64 -3.06 -45.58 6.84
N PRO A 65 -1.79 -45.98 7.01
CA PRO A 65 -1.12 -46.78 6.00
C PRO A 65 -1.79 -48.14 5.97
N SER A 66 -2.36 -48.51 4.82
CA SER A 66 -2.79 -49.89 4.58
C SER A 66 -1.60 -50.71 4.09
N THR A 67 -1.35 -51.79 4.85
CA THR A 67 -0.50 -52.97 4.59
C THR A 67 1.00 -52.79 4.57
#